data_AF-A0A1M3MU38-F1
#
_entry.id   AF-A0A1M3MU38-F1
#
_cell.length_a   1.000
_cell.length_b   1.000
_cell.length_c   1.000
_cell.angle_alpha   90.00
_cell.angle_beta   90.00
_cell.angle_gamma   90.00
#
_symmetry.space_group_name_H-M   'P 1'
#
loop_
_entity.id
_entity.type
_entity.pdbx_description
1 polymer ?
#
loop_
_entity_poly.entity_id
_entity_poly.type
_entity_poly.pdbx_seq_one_letter_code
_entity_poly.pdbx_strand_id
1 'polypeptide(L)'
;MFQVGSHWTKAGYTSTLTTSHTVIAIDPLGLGCSDGPEHPTAYALSRRAEYVTAVLDDVGVKKAAFRGYSLGALTGYAVAVHAPKRLTRLVAGAFDPITGARRIPHRMAWSRSQAAT
;
A
#
# COMPACT_ATOMS: atom_id res chain seq x y z
N MET A 1 2.27 5.36 -15.74
CA MET A 1 3.46 5.04 -14.90
C MET A 1 2.97 4.42 -13.61
N PHE A 2 3.57 3.31 -13.16
CA PHE A 2 3.19 2.64 -11.92
C PHE A 2 3.73 3.40 -10.69
N GLN A 3 3.03 3.30 -9.55
CA GLN A 3 3.35 4.09 -8.36
C GLN A 3 4.53 3.50 -7.57
N VAL A 4 5.62 4.27 -7.50
CA VAL A 4 6.76 4.10 -6.57
C VAL A 4 6.71 5.09 -5.39
N GLY A 5 7.54 4.88 -4.37
CA GLY A 5 7.62 5.64 -3.12
C GLY A 5 7.68 7.15 -3.30
N SER A 6 8.50 7.63 -4.24
CA SER A 6 8.66 9.07 -4.51
C SER A 6 7.37 9.78 -4.95
N HIS A 7 6.39 9.05 -5.49
CA HIS A 7 5.08 9.62 -5.84
C HIS A 7 4.26 10.03 -4.62
N TRP A 8 4.40 9.31 -3.49
CA TRP A 8 3.73 9.71 -2.24
C TRP A 8 4.26 11.05 -1.74
N THR A 9 5.57 11.28 -1.88
CA THR A 9 6.21 12.55 -1.55
C THR A 9 5.76 13.67 -2.48
N LYS A 10 5.79 13.42 -3.80
CA LYS A 10 5.33 14.41 -4.79
C LYS A 10 3.86 14.80 -4.59
N ALA A 11 3.02 13.87 -4.12
CA ALA A 11 1.62 14.12 -3.80
C ALA A 11 1.40 14.73 -2.38
N GLY A 12 2.45 15.04 -1.63
CA GLY A 12 2.38 15.72 -0.33
C GLY A 12 1.95 14.83 0.86
N TYR A 13 1.81 13.52 0.66
CA TYR A 13 1.40 12.63 1.75
C TYR A 13 2.49 12.43 2.78
N THR A 14 3.75 12.26 2.35
CA THR A 14 4.85 11.99 3.28
C THR A 14 5.11 13.19 4.18
N SER A 15 5.17 14.41 3.64
CA SER A 15 5.38 15.64 4.42
C SER A 15 4.36 15.82 5.55
N THR A 16 3.09 15.51 5.27
CA THR A 16 2.03 15.58 6.29
C THR A 16 2.19 14.48 7.34
N LEU A 17 2.42 13.23 6.92
CA LEU A 17 2.52 12.08 7.81
C LEU A 17 3.77 12.14 8.69
N THR A 18 4.89 12.66 8.19
CA THR A 18 6.14 12.78 8.94
C THR A 18 6.06 13.71 10.14
N THR A 19 5.03 14.54 10.25
CA THR A 19 4.79 15.40 11.42
C THR A 19 4.47 14.61 12.70
N SER A 20 4.01 13.36 12.56
CA SER A 20 3.52 12.54 13.68
C SER A 20 3.86 11.05 13.57
N HIS A 21 4.38 10.60 12.43
CA HIS A 21 4.69 9.19 12.17
C HIS A 21 6.07 9.06 11.52
N THR A 22 6.77 7.97 11.83
CA THR A 22 7.85 7.48 10.97
C THR A 22 7.24 6.94 9.68
N VAL A 23 7.69 7.44 8.53
CA VAL A 23 7.17 7.04 7.23
C VAL A 23 8.19 6.20 6.48
N ILE A 24 7.79 4.98 6.12
CA ILE A 24 8.58 4.06 5.29
C ILE A 24 7.90 4.01 3.92
N ALA A 25 8.56 4.54 2.89
CA ALA A 25 8.08 4.49 1.52
C ALA A 25 8.73 3.30 0.80
N ILE A 26 7.91 2.35 0.34
CA ILE A 26 8.37 1.12 -0.31
C ILE A 26 8.10 1.22 -1.81
N ASP A 27 9.13 0.98 -2.62
CA ASP A 27 8.97 0.75 -4.05
C ASP A 27 8.52 -0.72 -4.24
N PRO A 28 7.44 -0.99 -5.00
CA PRO A 28 7.09 -2.38 -5.27
C PRO A 28 8.16 -3.06 -6.13
N LEU A 29 8.33 -4.37 -5.94
CA LEU A 29 9.16 -5.20 -6.80
C LEU A 29 8.86 -4.96 -8.30
N GLY A 30 9.90 -4.85 -9.12
CA GLY A 30 9.83 -4.52 -10.54
C GLY A 30 9.62 -3.04 -10.84
N LEU A 31 9.63 -2.17 -9.84
CA LEU A 31 9.43 -0.73 -9.98
C LEU A 31 10.44 0.08 -9.17
N GLY A 32 10.74 1.28 -9.65
CA GLY A 32 11.58 2.24 -8.93
C GLY A 32 12.98 1.69 -8.71
N CYS A 33 13.44 1.72 -7.47
CA CYS A 33 14.75 1.20 -7.09
C CYS A 33 14.72 -0.26 -6.59
N SER A 34 13.56 -0.92 -6.59
CA SER A 34 13.48 -2.34 -6.23
C SER A 34 13.85 -3.23 -7.40
N ASP A 35 14.45 -4.38 -7.10
CA ASP A 35 14.75 -5.41 -8.08
C ASP A 35 13.52 -5.80 -8.91
N GLY A 36 13.73 -6.15 -10.17
CA GLY A 36 12.69 -6.68 -11.07
C GLY A 36 12.96 -8.13 -11.45
N PRO A 37 12.62 -9.12 -10.59
CA PRO A 37 12.80 -10.52 -10.92
C PRO A 37 12.02 -10.92 -12.17
N GLU A 38 12.62 -11.78 -12.98
CA GLU A 38 12.01 -12.27 -14.22
C GLU A 38 10.91 -13.30 -13.97
N HIS A 39 11.05 -14.09 -12.90
CA HIS A 39 10.11 -15.16 -12.60
C HIS A 39 8.79 -14.64 -12.04
N PRO A 40 7.63 -14.94 -12.68
CA PRO A 40 6.33 -14.43 -12.25
C PRO A 40 5.94 -14.80 -10.81
N THR A 41 6.45 -15.92 -10.31
CA THR A 41 6.21 -16.42 -8.95
C THR A 41 6.74 -15.48 -7.87
N ALA A 42 7.72 -14.63 -8.18
CA ALA A 42 8.20 -13.58 -7.28
C ALA A 42 7.10 -12.54 -6.95
N TYR A 43 6.11 -12.37 -7.84
CA TYR A 43 5.03 -11.39 -7.68
C TYR A 43 3.75 -11.97 -7.06
N ALA A 44 3.80 -13.23 -6.60
CA ALA A 44 2.70 -13.90 -5.92
C ALA A 44 2.24 -13.15 -4.66
N LEU A 45 0.97 -13.34 -4.27
CA LEU A 45 0.39 -12.60 -3.15
C LEU A 45 1.14 -12.85 -1.83
N SER A 46 1.48 -14.10 -1.52
CA SER A 46 2.27 -14.45 -0.33
C SER A 46 3.63 -13.72 -0.32
N ARG A 47 4.33 -13.70 -1.47
CA ARG A 47 5.61 -13.01 -1.62
C ARG A 47 5.51 -11.51 -1.36
N ARG A 48 4.44 -10.87 -1.82
CA ARG A 48 4.20 -9.44 -1.54
C ARG A 48 4.12 -9.16 -0.03
N ALA A 49 3.48 -10.04 0.72
CA ALA A 49 3.44 -9.91 2.18
C ALA A 49 4.84 -10.08 2.79
N GLU A 50 5.58 -11.10 2.35
CA GLU A 50 6.95 -11.36 2.81
C GLU A 50 7.87 -10.16 2.59
N TYR A 51 7.82 -9.51 1.43
CA TYR A 51 8.65 -8.34 1.14
C TYR A 51 8.34 -7.15 2.06
N VAL A 52 7.05 -6.87 2.31
CA VAL A 52 6.68 -5.81 3.25
C VAL A 52 7.16 -6.15 4.65
N THR A 53 6.99 -7.40 5.10
CA THR A 53 7.45 -7.80 6.44
C THR A 53 8.97 -7.81 6.56
N ALA A 54 9.69 -8.14 5.50
CA ALA A 54 11.15 -8.08 5.46
C ALA A 54 11.65 -6.64 5.60
N VAL A 55 11.02 -5.67 4.92
CA VAL A 55 11.34 -4.24 5.12
C VAL A 55 11.08 -3.83 6.57
N LEU A 56 9.95 -4.25 7.15
CA LEU A 56 9.65 -3.95 8.55
C LEU A 56 10.67 -4.57 9.52
N ASP A 57 11.13 -5.80 9.25
CA ASP A 57 12.14 -6.48 10.07
C ASP A 57 13.51 -5.77 9.96
N ASP A 58 13.91 -5.37 8.75
CA ASP A 58 15.16 -4.65 8.49
C ASP A 58 15.25 -3.32 9.24
N VAL A 59 14.13 -2.57 9.26
CA VAL A 59 14.06 -1.28 10.00
C VAL A 59 13.64 -1.44 11.46
N GLY A 60 13.55 -2.67 11.98
CA GLY A 60 13.27 -2.95 13.40
C GLY A 60 11.84 -2.69 13.87
N VAL A 61 10.87 -2.61 12.95
CA VAL A 61 9.46 -2.32 13.24
C VAL A 61 8.62 -3.59 13.32
N LYS A 62 8.06 -3.88 14.50
CA LYS A 62 7.22 -5.07 14.71
C LYS A 62 5.88 -5.00 13.98
N LYS A 63 5.21 -3.85 13.99
CA LYS A 63 3.90 -3.64 13.35
C LYS A 63 3.78 -2.22 12.84
N ALA A 64 3.07 -2.02 11.74
CA ALA A 64 2.86 -0.69 11.15
C ALA A 64 1.44 -0.51 10.62
N ALA A 65 1.01 0.74 10.47
CA ALA A 65 -0.13 1.05 9.63
C ALA A 65 0.33 0.99 8.17
N PHE A 66 -0.45 0.33 7.31
CA PHE A 66 -0.12 0.21 5.90
C PHE A 66 -1.11 1.02 5.06
N ARG A 67 -0.58 1.83 4.12
CA ARG A 67 -1.38 2.57 3.15
C ARG A 67 -0.95 2.19 1.74
N GLY A 68 -1.90 1.76 0.92
CA GLY A 68 -1.66 1.34 -0.45
C GLY A 68 -2.74 1.83 -1.42
N TYR A 69 -2.33 2.14 -2.64
CA TYR A 69 -3.23 2.50 -3.74
C TYR A 69 -2.96 1.60 -4.95
N SER A 70 -4.02 1.13 -5.62
CA SER A 70 -3.95 0.20 -6.74
C SER A 70 -3.12 -1.05 -6.42
N LEU A 71 -1.95 -1.25 -7.07
CA LEU A 71 -1.02 -2.34 -6.73
C LEU A 71 -0.63 -2.36 -5.25
N GLY A 72 -0.48 -1.17 -4.64
CA GLY A 72 -0.21 -1.06 -3.21
C GLY A 72 -1.39 -1.55 -2.36
N ALA A 73 -2.63 -1.35 -2.79
CA ALA A 73 -3.80 -1.87 -2.08
C ALA A 73 -3.83 -3.41 -2.13
N LEU A 74 -3.56 -4.01 -3.29
CA LEU A 74 -3.39 -5.46 -3.43
C LEU A 74 -2.29 -6.00 -2.50
N THR A 75 -1.13 -5.32 -2.44
CA THR A 75 -0.06 -5.66 -1.50
C THR A 75 -0.51 -5.54 -0.03
N GLY A 76 -1.27 -4.51 0.32
CA GLY A 76 -1.82 -4.35 1.67
C GLY A 76 -2.79 -5.48 2.06
N TYR A 77 -3.65 -5.91 1.13
CA TYR A 77 -4.51 -7.09 1.34
C TYR A 77 -3.68 -8.36 1.53
N ALA A 78 -2.58 -8.52 0.77
CA ALA A 78 -1.66 -9.63 0.95
C ALA A 78 -1.13 -9.73 2.39
N VAL A 79 -0.68 -8.60 2.95
CA VAL A 79 -0.21 -8.54 4.34
C VAL A 79 -1.35 -8.87 5.30
N ALA A 80 -2.56 -8.36 5.06
CA ALA A 80 -3.72 -8.68 5.90
C ALA A 80 -4.08 -10.17 5.91
N VAL A 81 -3.92 -10.87 4.78
CA VAL A 81 -4.18 -12.32 4.68
C VAL A 81 -3.04 -13.14 5.27
N HIS A 82 -1.79 -12.85 4.91
CA HIS A 82 -0.66 -13.73 5.23
C HIS A 82 0.10 -13.34 6.50
N ALA A 83 0.01 -12.08 6.93
CA ALA A 83 0.71 -11.56 8.10
C ALA A 83 -0.12 -10.53 8.89
N PRO A 84 -1.38 -10.81 9.25
CA PRO A 84 -2.29 -9.84 9.87
C PRO A 84 -1.73 -9.21 11.15
N LYS A 85 -0.94 -9.98 11.91
CA LYS A 85 -0.31 -9.50 13.15
C LYS A 85 0.69 -8.37 12.93
N ARG A 86 1.14 -8.11 11.69
CA ARG A 86 2.07 -7.04 11.32
C ARG A 86 1.38 -5.71 11.02
N LEU A 87 0.04 -5.69 10.90
CA LEU A 87 -0.73 -4.49 10.64
C LEU A 87 -1.35 -3.94 11.92
N THR A 88 -1.25 -2.62 12.12
CA THR A 88 -2.08 -1.90 13.10
C THR A 88 -3.35 -1.34 12.44
N ARG A 89 -3.25 -0.93 11.17
CA ARG A 89 -4.33 -0.39 10.34
C ARG A 89 -4.03 -0.68 8.86
N LEU A 90 -5.06 -0.78 8.03
CA LEU A 90 -4.95 -0.88 6.58
C LEU A 90 -5.78 0.21 5.91
N VAL A 91 -5.17 1.00 5.04
CA VAL A 91 -5.83 1.96 4.16
C VAL A 91 -5.57 1.54 2.72
N ALA A 92 -6.62 1.13 2.02
CA ALA A 92 -6.53 0.61 0.65
C ALA A 92 -7.45 1.41 -0.29
N GLY A 93 -6.94 1.79 -1.46
CA GLY A 93 -7.68 2.57 -2.45
C GLY A 93 -7.49 2.06 -3.87
N ALA A 94 -8.52 2.24 -4.71
CA ALA A 94 -8.53 1.92 -6.14
C ALA A 94 -8.15 0.47 -6.49
N PHE A 95 -8.39 -0.47 -5.57
CA PHE A 95 -8.34 -1.91 -5.83
C PHE A 95 -9.35 -2.59 -4.93
N ASP A 96 -10.39 -3.19 -5.52
CA ASP A 96 -11.39 -3.92 -4.78
C ASP A 96 -10.81 -5.29 -4.33
N PRO A 97 -10.97 -5.68 -3.06
CA PRO A 97 -10.37 -6.91 -2.54
C PRO A 97 -11.01 -8.19 -3.14
N ILE A 98 -12.19 -8.09 -3.76
CA ILE A 98 -12.94 -9.24 -4.28
C ILE A 98 -12.88 -9.29 -5.82
N THR A 99 -13.10 -8.15 -6.47
CA THR A 99 -13.27 -7.99 -7.91
C THR A 99 -12.08 -7.33 -8.60
N GLY A 100 -11.08 -6.91 -7.81
CA GLY A 100 -9.82 -6.35 -8.30
C GLY A 100 -9.96 -4.92 -8.84
N ALA A 101 -9.28 -4.64 -9.96
CA ALA A 101 -9.34 -3.33 -10.63
C ALA A 101 -10.58 -3.17 -11.54
N ARG A 102 -11.55 -4.10 -11.49
CA ARG A 102 -12.72 -4.06 -12.36
C ARG A 102 -13.61 -2.86 -11.98
N ARG A 103 -14.08 -2.12 -12.99
CA ARG A 103 -14.98 -0.99 -12.79
C ARG A 103 -16.32 -1.51 -12.27
N ILE A 104 -16.74 -1.06 -11.09
CA ILE A 104 -18.07 -1.35 -10.56
C ILE A 104 -19.09 -0.64 -11.46
N PRO A 105 -20.06 -1.36 -12.08
CA PRO A 105 -20.97 -0.78 -13.07
C PRO A 105 -22.01 0.18 -12.44
N HIS A 106 -22.09 0.23 -11.12
CA HIS A 106 -23.05 1.03 -10.38
C HIS A 106 -22.45 2.36 -9.93
N ARG A 107 -23.20 3.44 -10.13
CA ARG A 107 -22.83 4.79 -9.74
C ARG A 107 -23.36 5.07 -8.34
N MET A 108 -22.49 5.33 -7.38
CA MET A 108 -22.90 5.91 -6.09
C MET A 108 -22.87 7.43 -6.20
N ALA A 109 -23.95 8.07 -5.77
CA ALA A 109 -23.99 9.51 -5.52
C ALA A 109 -23.41 9.81 -4.13
N TRP A 110 -22.72 10.93 -3.99
CA TRP A 110 -22.11 11.38 -2.73
C TRP A 110 -22.34 12.88 -2.53
N SER A 111 -22.35 13.33 -1.28
CA SER A 111 -22.39 14.74 -0.87
C SER A 111 -21.47 14.99 0.33
N ARG A 112 -21.11 16.25 0.54
CA ARG A 112 -20.14 16.71 1.55
C ARG A 112 -20.85 17.40 2.71
N SER A 113 -20.37 17.21 3.93
CA SER A 113 -20.55 18.17 5.03
C SER A 113 -19.32 19.08 5.08
N GLN A 114 -19.52 20.39 5.17
CA GLN A 114 -18.44 21.31 5.53
C GLN A 114 -18.14 21.14 7.03
N ALA A 115 -16.86 21.11 7.39
CA ALA A 115 -16.51 21.42 8.77
C ALA A 115 -16.64 22.94 8.92
N ALA A 116 -17.63 23.39 9.69
CA ALA A 116 -17.57 24.72 10.29
C ALA A 116 -16.44 24.69 11.32
N THR A 117 -15.32 25.36 11.05
CA THR A 117 -14.88 26.65 11.63
C THR A 117 -13.41 26.85 11.28
#